data_AF-A0A3D4FCK1-F1
#
_entry.id   AF-A0A3D4FCK1-F1
#
_cell.length_a   1.000
_cell.length_b   1.000
_cell.length_c   1.000
_cell.angle_alpha   90.00
_cell.angle_beta   90.00
_cell.angle_gamma   90.00
#
_symmetry.space_group_name_H-M   'P 1'
#
loop_
_entity.id
_entity.type
_entity.pdbx_description
1 polymer ?
#
loop_
_entity_poly.entity_id
_entity_poly.type
_entity_poly.pdbx_seq_one_letter_code
_entity_poly.pdbx_strand_id
1 'polypeptide(L)'
;MNRQCSHSLWLRLGPGAIIASLTIGSGELIFSTRAGALFGPKVVWFFCLVCLLKWVLLYTTGRQMILRGIHPMESWTRLPGPRGWLPVSFLSLG
;
A
#
# COMPACT_ATOMS: atom_id res chain seq x y z
N MET A 1 35.70 -9.23 -11.44
CA MET A 1 34.95 -9.29 -10.15
C MET A 1 33.82 -8.26 -10.16
N ASN A 2 32.80 -8.39 -11.04
CA ASN A 2 31.73 -7.37 -11.16
C ASN A 2 30.33 -7.92 -11.51
N ARG A 3 30.16 -9.25 -11.70
CA ARG A 3 28.86 -9.85 -12.06
C ARG A 3 28.03 -10.39 -10.88
N GLN A 4 28.64 -10.59 -9.70
CA GLN A 4 27.93 -11.12 -8.53
C GLN A 4 26.98 -10.10 -7.87
N CYS A 5 27.26 -8.79 -7.99
CA CYS A 5 26.42 -7.74 -7.40
C CYS A 5 25.05 -7.61 -8.11
N SER A 6 24.96 -7.96 -9.39
CA SER A 6 23.69 -7.92 -10.14
C SER A 6 22.73 -9.01 -9.65
N HIS A 7 23.21 -10.24 -9.45
CA HIS A 7 22.35 -11.37 -9.05
C HIS A 7 21.71 -11.17 -7.67
N SER A 8 22.44 -10.57 -6.72
CA SER A 8 21.90 -10.23 -5.40
C SER A 8 20.85 -9.10 -5.41
N LEU A 9 20.90 -8.22 -6.42
CA LEU A 9 19.95 -7.11 -6.55
C LEU A 9 18.55 -7.64 -6.94
N TRP A 10 18.49 -8.53 -7.93
CA TRP A 10 17.23 -9.15 -8.38
C TRP A 10 16.54 -9.96 -7.26
N LEU A 11 17.32 -10.66 -6.44
CA LEU A 11 16.81 -11.41 -5.29
C LEU A 11 16.24 -10.49 -4.18
N ARG A 12 16.78 -9.29 -3.99
CA ARG A 12 16.25 -8.31 -3.02
C ARG A 12 15.02 -7.56 -3.54
N LEU A 13 14.91 -7.36 -4.86
CA LEU A 13 13.77 -6.68 -5.47
C LEU A 13 12.51 -7.55 -5.56
N GLY A 14 12.68 -8.88 -5.61
CA GLY A 14 11.58 -9.86 -5.72
C GLY A 14 10.41 -9.63 -4.74
N PRO A 15 10.61 -9.64 -3.42
CA PRO A 15 9.51 -9.50 -2.46
C PRO A 15 8.79 -8.15 -2.56
N GLY A 16 9.51 -7.06 -2.85
CA GLY A 16 8.90 -5.74 -3.06
C GLY A 16 8.03 -5.69 -4.31
N ALA A 17 8.47 -6.32 -5.40
CA ALA A 17 7.71 -6.40 -6.66
C ALA A 17 6.41 -7.20 -6.50
N ILE A 18 6.45 -8.31 -5.75
CA ILE A 18 5.26 -9.12 -5.46
C ILE A 18 4.22 -8.30 -4.69
N ILE A 19 4.66 -7.63 -3.62
CA ILE A 19 3.79 -6.79 -2.79
C ILE A 19 3.19 -5.64 -3.61
N ALA A 20 3.98 -4.99 -4.48
CA ALA A 20 3.49 -3.92 -5.34
C ALA A 20 2.38 -4.41 -6.30
N SER A 21 2.55 -5.58 -6.91
CA SER A 21 1.54 -6.16 -7.82
C SER A 21 0.23 -6.48 -7.11
N LEU A 22 0.28 -6.93 -5.85
CA LEU A 22 -0.92 -7.25 -5.06
C LEU A 22 -1.70 -5.99 -4.66
N THR A 23 -1.02 -4.85 -4.55
CA THR A 23 -1.65 -3.59 -4.11
C THR A 23 -2.36 -2.81 -5.19
N ILE A 24 -2.17 -3.15 -6.47
CA ILE A 24 -2.79 -2.48 -7.62
C ILE A 24 -4.01 -3.29 -8.04
N GLY A 25 -5.20 -2.75 -7.76
CA GLY A 25 -6.48 -3.37 -8.14
C GLY A 25 -7.06 -2.84 -9.45
N SER A 26 -7.96 -3.61 -10.07
CA SER A 26 -8.73 -3.18 -11.25
C SER A 26 -9.50 -1.86 -11.00
N GLY A 27 -10.05 -1.70 -9.79
CA GLY A 27 -10.76 -0.48 -9.40
C GLY A 27 -9.89 0.77 -9.48
N GLU A 28 -8.62 0.70 -9.10
CA GLU A 28 -7.73 1.86 -9.13
C GLU A 28 -7.44 2.32 -10.56
N LEU A 29 -7.34 1.39 -11.51
CA LEU A 29 -7.14 1.69 -12.92
C LEU A 29 -8.36 2.41 -13.53
N ILE A 30 -9.57 1.93 -13.21
CA ILE A 30 -10.83 2.52 -13.70
C ILE A 30 -11.09 3.89 -13.04
N PHE A 31 -10.84 4.02 -11.74
CA PHE A 31 -11.03 5.29 -11.05
C PHE A 31 -9.97 6.33 -11.47
N SER A 32 -8.72 5.93 -11.68
CA SER A 32 -7.66 6.85 -12.12
C SER A 32 -7.95 7.45 -13.50
N THR A 33 -8.41 6.63 -14.45
CA THR A 33 -8.75 7.09 -15.80
C THR A 33 -9.96 8.02 -15.79
N ARG A 34 -11.01 7.66 -15.04
CA ARG A 34 -12.20 8.50 -14.87
C ARG A 34 -11.88 9.83 -14.17
N ALA A 35 -11.11 9.79 -13.08
CA ALA A 35 -10.74 10.99 -12.34
C ALA A 35 -9.86 11.94 -13.18
N GLY A 36 -8.95 11.39 -13.99
CA GLY A 36 -8.17 12.15 -14.97
C GLY A 36 -9.03 12.85 -16.02
N ALA A 37 -10.07 12.16 -16.52
CA ALA A 37 -11.00 12.72 -17.51
C ALA A 37 -11.90 13.83 -16.94
N LEU A 38 -12.37 13.69 -15.69
CA LEU A 38 -13.27 14.68 -15.08
C LEU A 38 -12.57 15.91 -14.51
N PHE A 39 -11.43 15.76 -13.85
CA PHE A 39 -10.78 16.83 -13.09
C PHE A 39 -9.54 17.43 -13.78
N GLY A 40 -9.16 16.88 -14.93
CA GLY A 40 -7.98 17.33 -15.69
C GLY A 40 -6.68 17.21 -14.87
N PRO A 41 -5.62 17.97 -15.22
CA PRO A 41 -4.28 17.79 -14.64
C PRO A 41 -4.18 18.10 -13.14
N LYS A 42 -5.18 18.78 -12.55
CA LYS A 42 -5.21 19.11 -11.11
C LYS A 42 -5.30 17.86 -10.23
N VAL A 43 -5.81 16.74 -10.75
CA VAL A 43 -5.97 15.49 -9.99
C VAL A 43 -4.65 14.75 -9.74
N VAL A 44 -3.61 15.04 -10.52
CA VAL A 44 -2.31 14.34 -10.42
C VAL A 44 -1.69 14.54 -9.05
N TRP A 45 -1.82 15.74 -8.47
CA TRP A 45 -1.31 16.02 -7.13
C TRP A 45 -1.99 15.15 -6.06
N PHE A 46 -3.32 15.00 -6.13
CA PHE A 46 -4.07 14.11 -5.26
C PHE A 46 -3.64 12.66 -5.44
N PHE A 47 -3.42 12.22 -6.68
CA PHE A 47 -2.97 10.87 -6.95
C PHE A 47 -1.58 10.60 -6.37
N CYS A 48 -0.64 11.52 -6.52
CA CYS A 48 0.68 11.45 -5.87
C CYS A 48 0.56 11.36 -4.35
N LEU A 49 -0.29 12.19 -3.74
CA LEU A 49 -0.51 12.18 -2.29
C LEU A 49 -1.09 10.83 -1.80
N VAL A 50 -2.05 10.26 -2.54
CA VAL A 50 -2.61 8.93 -2.25
C VAL A 50 -1.56 7.83 -2.40
N CYS A 51 -0.74 7.87 -3.45
CA CYS A 51 0.36 6.92 -3.63
C CYS A 51 1.38 6.98 -2.47
N LEU A 52 1.73 8.20 -2.01
CA LEU A 52 2.60 8.38 -0.85
C LEU A 52 2.00 7.80 0.43
N LEU A 53 0.72 8.08 0.71
CA LEU A 53 0.01 7.53 1.86
C LEU A 53 -0.06 6.00 1.80
N LYS A 54 -0.42 5.42 0.65
CA LYS A 54 -0.44 3.95 0.44
C LYS A 54 0.93 3.34 0.68
N TRP A 55 1.99 3.98 0.17
CA TRP A 55 3.37 3.50 0.35
C TRP A 55 3.77 3.47 1.82
N VAL A 56 3.50 4.53 2.58
CA VAL A 56 3.78 4.60 4.03
C VAL A 56 3.01 3.52 4.79
N LEU A 57 1.74 3.30 4.46
CA LEU A 57 0.90 2.29 5.09
C LEU A 57 1.45 0.88 4.85
N LEU A 58 1.84 0.59 3.61
CA LEU A 58 2.38 -0.70 3.20
C LEU A 58 3.76 -0.96 3.80
N TYR A 59 4.63 0.05 3.81
CA TYR A 59 5.95 -0.01 4.43
C TYR A 59 5.87 -0.25 5.93
N THR A 60 5.01 0.49 6.62
CA THR A 60 4.82 0.33 8.08
C THR A 60 4.26 -1.05 8.41
N THR A 61 3.27 -1.49 7.65
CA THR A 61 2.65 -2.82 7.81
C THR A 61 3.66 -3.94 7.57
N GLY A 62 4.39 -3.89 6.46
CA GLY A 62 5.44 -4.87 6.15
C GLY A 62 6.55 -4.87 7.22
N ARG A 63 6.97 -3.70 7.69
CA ARG A 63 7.94 -3.56 8.77
C ARG A 63 7.43 -4.18 10.08
N GLN A 64 6.16 -3.97 10.44
CA GLN A 64 5.58 -4.59 11.64
C GLN A 64 5.47 -6.12 11.49
N MET A 65 5.10 -6.61 10.32
CA MET A 65 4.99 -8.04 10.05
C MET A 65 6.36 -8.74 10.16
N ILE A 66 7.41 -8.14 9.60
CA ILE A 66 8.77 -8.68 9.64
C ILE A 66 9.37 -8.60 11.05
N LEU A 67 9.20 -7.47 11.76
CA LEU A 67 9.85 -7.26 13.06
C LEU A 67 9.13 -7.90 14.24
N ARG A 68 7.80 -7.99 14.20
CA ARG A 68 6.96 -8.41 15.33
C ARG A 68 6.17 -9.69 15.05
N GLY A 69 6.08 -10.15 13.79
CA GLY A 69 5.30 -11.34 13.42
C GLY A 69 3.79 -11.21 13.64
N ILE A 70 3.30 -10.01 13.96
CA ILE A 70 1.88 -9.74 14.20
C ILE A 70 1.16 -9.47 12.87
N HIS A 71 -0.07 -9.98 12.78
CA HIS A 71 -0.93 -9.74 11.62
C HIS A 71 -1.28 -8.24 11.53
N PRO A 72 -1.29 -7.61 10.33
CA PRO A 72 -1.63 -6.21 10.15
C PRO A 72 -2.89 -5.77 10.89
N MET A 73 -3.94 -6.60 10.82
CA MET A 73 -5.23 -6.34 11.45
C MET A 73 -5.11 -6.16 12.97
N GLU A 74 -4.25 -6.94 13.63
CA GLU A 74 -3.95 -6.83 15.07
C GLU A 74 -3.07 -5.62 15.41
N SER A 75 -2.28 -5.14 14.45
CA SER A 75 -1.50 -3.91 14.63
C SER A 75 -2.40 -2.68 14.49
N TRP A 76 -3.42 -2.75 13.63
CA TRP A 76 -4.36 -1.65 13.38
C TRP A 76 -5.32 -1.42 14.55
N THR A 77 -5.64 -2.46 15.34
CA THR A 77 -6.41 -2.33 16.59
C THR A 77 -5.63 -1.65 17.73
N ARG A 78 -4.30 -1.51 17.60
CA ARG A 78 -3.42 -0.84 18.57
C ARG A 78 -3.09 0.61 18.19
N LEU A 79 -3.51 1.08 17.02
CA LEU A 79 -3.38 2.49 16.64
C LEU A 79 -4.19 3.36 17.60
N PRO A 80 -3.71 4.57 17.95
CA PRO A 80 -4.35 5.47 18.92
C PRO A 80 -5.64 6.10 18.34
N GLY A 81 -6.68 5.28 18.20
CA GLY A 81 -8.04 5.64 17.81
C GLY A 81 -9.05 4.68 18.46
N PRO A 82 -10.37 4.94 18.37
CA PRO A 82 -11.40 4.11 18.98
C PRO A 82 -11.24 2.66 18.51
N ARG A 83 -11.06 1.74 19.46
CA ARG A 83 -10.75 0.33 19.22
C ARG A 83 -11.83 -0.27 18.30
N GLY A 84 -11.45 -0.62 17.08
CA GLY A 84 -12.34 -1.26 16.12
C GLY A 84 -13.19 -0.34 15.24
N TRP A 85 -12.99 0.99 15.22
CA TRP A 85 -13.77 1.85 14.32
C TRP A 85 -13.56 1.53 12.82
N LEU A 86 -12.33 1.21 12.41
CA LEU A 86 -12.01 0.81 11.03
C LEU A 86 -12.77 -0.46 10.57
N PRO A 87 -12.74 -1.59 11.31
CA PRO A 87 -13.52 -2.77 10.95
C PRO A 87 -15.04 -2.59 11.09
N VAL A 88 -15.51 -1.82 12.08
CA VAL A 88 -16.95 -1.50 12.22
C VAL A 88 -17.43 -0.64 11.04
N SER A 89 -16.63 0.31 10.58
CA SER A 89 -16.97 1.14 9.41
C SER A 89 -17.05 0.31 8.13
N PHE A 90 -16.18 -0.70 7.97
CA PHE A 90 -16.22 -1.60 6.82
C PHE A 90 -17.41 -2.57 6.87
N LEU A 91 -17.85 -2.97 8.07
CA LEU A 91 -19.04 -3.79 8.28
C LEU A 91 -20.34 -2.98 8.12
N SER A 92 -20.36 -1.71 8.54
CA SER A 92 -21.53 -0.82 8.41
C SER A 92 -21.71 -0.25 7.00
N LEU A 93 -20.69 -0.32 6.15
CA LEU A 93 -20.69 0.18 4.77
C LEU A 93 -20.60 -0.95 3.73
N GLY A 94 -21.01 -2.16 4.12
CA GLY A 94 -21.16 -3.33 3.26
C GLY A 94 -22.62 -3.67 3.00
#